data_AF-A0A3N5DU91-F1
#
_entry.id   AF-A0A3N5DU91-F1
#
_cell.length_a   1.000
_cell.length_b   1.000
_cell.length_c   1.000
_cell.angle_alpha   90.00
_cell.angle_beta   90.00
_cell.angle_gamma   90.00
#
_symmetry.space_group_name_H-M   'P 1'
#
loop_
_entity.id
_entity.type
_entity.pdbx_description
1 polymer ?
#
loop_
_entity_poly.entity_id
_entity_poly.type
_entity_poly.pdbx_seq_one_letter_code
_entity_poly.pdbx_strand_id
1 'polypeptide(L)'
;MAEDSSKTSGAETPRRRGGPDRGQGPDQPPARSTRTRSLIFTPTYRLCCATALLWGLALVATGCSSSRPAGERTTASGTRQIPSISPLPELKAGIDALLPDSLFPPSNIGMMVVSLSDGRNLYELNPDLLFMPASNEKLFTSATALSVLGPRYRFLTSISVDTTDVPGIYIHGSGDPLLSTADLDSLAGLVGAALPHDRAWLLGGDVSLFDGIPWGEGWMWDDEAQPDGMAITPLSLDGNTVAINIRGGTTPGDTLAFMVEPETGYVTIENRGTTAADTAGQPLQVTRCLTDQTNTIVITGTLRPRDTSS
;
A
#
# COMPACT_ATOMS: atom_id res chain seq x y z
N MET A 1 -51.02 -2.66 38.55
CA MET A 1 -50.30 -2.80 39.83
C MET A 1 -49.25 -1.69 39.82
N ALA A 2 -49.42 -0.57 40.55
CA ALA A 2 -49.56 -0.45 42.01
C ALA A 2 -48.23 -0.89 42.66
N GLU A 3 -47.48 -0.09 43.43
CA GLU A 3 -47.65 1.20 44.15
C GLU A 3 -46.24 1.85 44.30
N ASP A 4 -45.96 3.01 44.90
CA ASP A 4 -46.62 4.32 45.12
C ASP A 4 -45.58 5.23 45.83
N SER A 5 -45.84 6.55 45.89
CA SER A 5 -45.30 7.52 46.86
C SER A 5 -43.81 7.97 46.76
N SER A 6 -43.47 9.25 46.94
CA SER A 6 -44.31 10.47 47.02
C SER A 6 -43.49 11.77 47.01
N LYS A 7 -44.02 12.85 46.39
CA LYS A 7 -43.93 14.29 46.80
C LYS A 7 -42.53 14.97 46.78
N THR A 8 -42.29 16.28 46.61
CA THR A 8 -43.04 17.56 46.39
C THR A 8 -42.01 18.68 46.00
N SER A 9 -42.30 19.92 45.56
CA SER A 9 -43.51 20.68 45.16
C SER A 9 -43.10 21.97 44.40
N GLY A 10 -43.84 22.35 43.34
CA GLY A 10 -43.96 23.75 42.86
C GLY A 10 -42.84 24.30 41.96
N ALA A 11 -43.09 25.27 41.07
CA ALA A 11 -44.24 26.20 41.00
C ALA A 11 -44.77 26.48 39.58
N GLU A 12 -45.87 27.24 39.52
CA GLU A 12 -46.84 27.34 38.43
C GLU A 12 -46.75 28.61 37.53
N THR A 13 -46.77 28.43 36.20
CA THR A 13 -47.58 29.22 35.20
C THR A 13 -47.29 30.73 34.94
N PRO A 14 -47.91 31.41 33.93
CA PRO A 14 -48.07 31.02 32.51
C PRO A 14 -48.01 32.19 31.45
N ARG A 15 -48.28 31.85 30.18
CA ARG A 15 -48.96 32.61 29.07
C ARG A 15 -48.16 33.42 28.01
N ARG A 16 -48.20 32.85 26.79
CA ARG A 16 -48.67 33.42 25.49
C ARG A 16 -48.08 34.73 24.92
N ARG A 17 -47.54 34.65 23.70
CA ARG A 17 -48.05 35.12 22.36
C ARG A 17 -46.97 34.73 21.33
N GLY A 18 -47.25 34.21 20.12
CA GLY A 18 -47.86 34.90 18.96
C GLY A 18 -46.75 35.19 17.92
N GLY A 19 -46.83 34.65 16.69
CA GLY A 19 -45.80 34.82 15.62
C GLY A 19 -45.87 36.17 14.88
N PRO A 20 -45.44 36.30 13.59
CA PRO A 20 -44.96 35.27 12.66
C PRO A 20 -43.76 35.64 11.72
N ASP A 21 -43.36 34.68 10.87
CA ASP A 21 -42.86 34.81 9.47
C ASP A 21 -41.49 35.47 9.12
N ARG A 22 -40.95 35.01 7.97
CA ARG A 22 -39.87 35.50 7.10
C ARG A 22 -38.41 35.15 7.42
N GLY A 23 -37.75 34.53 6.43
CA GLY A 23 -36.29 34.34 6.42
C GLY A 23 -35.76 33.34 5.37
N GLN A 24 -36.17 33.42 4.10
CA GLN A 24 -35.47 32.69 3.04
C GLN A 24 -34.04 33.26 2.86
N GLY A 25 -33.04 32.38 2.96
CA GLY A 25 -31.62 32.62 2.63
C GLY A 25 -31.14 31.53 1.67
N PRO A 26 -30.12 31.80 0.82
CA PRO A 26 -30.10 31.26 -0.54
C PRO A 26 -29.58 29.83 -0.67
N ASP A 27 -29.98 29.21 -1.78
CA ASP A 27 -29.54 27.89 -2.24
C ASP A 27 -28.00 27.74 -2.24
N GLN A 28 -27.51 26.73 -1.52
CA GLN A 28 -26.16 26.22 -1.75
C GLN A 28 -26.13 25.41 -3.05
N PRO A 29 -25.26 25.73 -4.03
CA PRO A 29 -25.05 24.85 -5.17
C PRO A 29 -24.40 23.54 -4.70
N PRO A 30 -24.81 22.37 -5.24
CA PRO A 30 -24.26 21.09 -4.81
C PRO A 30 -22.75 21.00 -5.08
N ALA A 31 -22.02 20.41 -4.14
CA ALA A 31 -20.58 20.24 -4.21
C ALA A 31 -20.17 19.52 -5.51
N ARG A 32 -19.32 20.17 -6.32
CA ARG A 32 -18.76 19.54 -7.52
C ARG A 32 -17.81 18.42 -7.11
N SER A 33 -18.23 17.19 -7.36
CA SER A 33 -17.36 16.01 -7.38
C SER A 33 -16.21 16.24 -8.37
N THR A 34 -15.03 16.60 -7.87
CA THR A 34 -13.79 16.54 -8.63
C THR A 34 -13.43 15.07 -8.84
N ARG A 35 -13.66 14.59 -10.07
CA ARG A 35 -13.20 13.26 -10.49
C ARG A 35 -11.67 13.21 -10.46
N THR A 36 -11.10 12.62 -9.42
CA THR A 36 -9.70 12.21 -9.41
C THR A 36 -9.49 11.22 -10.56
N ARG A 37 -8.79 11.64 -11.62
CA ARG A 37 -8.35 10.73 -12.67
C ARG A 37 -7.12 9.98 -12.16
N SER A 38 -7.31 8.73 -11.77
CA SER A 38 -6.19 7.80 -11.58
C SER A 38 -5.47 7.62 -12.91
N LEU A 39 -4.31 8.24 -13.06
CA LEU A 39 -3.42 8.03 -14.20
C LEU A 39 -2.52 6.84 -13.87
N ILE A 40 -2.66 5.76 -14.63
CA ILE A 40 -1.79 4.58 -14.55
C ILE A 40 -0.38 5.04 -14.96
N PHE A 41 0.55 5.03 -14.01
CA PHE A 41 1.92 5.47 -14.21
C PHE A 41 2.77 4.29 -14.68
N THR A 42 3.21 4.30 -15.94
CA THR A 42 4.20 3.34 -16.44
C THR A 42 5.61 3.92 -16.28
N PRO A 43 6.47 3.38 -15.39
CA PRO A 43 7.83 3.90 -15.23
C PRO A 43 8.71 3.47 -16.40
N THR A 44 9.19 4.45 -17.18
CA THR A 44 10.28 4.22 -18.14
C THR A 44 11.63 4.36 -17.46
N TYR A 45 12.18 3.25 -16.96
CA TYR A 45 13.54 3.22 -16.41
C TYR A 45 14.59 3.32 -17.53
N ARG A 46 15.56 4.23 -17.38
CA ARG A 46 16.77 4.27 -18.21
C ARG A 46 17.96 3.75 -17.40
N LEU A 47 18.61 2.71 -17.93
CA LEU A 47 19.85 2.16 -17.37
C LEU A 47 20.90 3.26 -17.14
N CYS A 48 21.37 3.38 -15.90
CA CYS A 48 22.52 4.20 -15.55
C CYS A 48 23.80 3.35 -15.61
N CYS A 49 24.30 3.06 -16.82
CA CYS A 49 25.63 2.48 -17.01
C CYS A 49 26.27 2.96 -18.32
N ALA A 50 27.30 3.78 -18.18
CA ALA A 50 28.33 4.07 -19.18
C ALA A 50 29.68 3.71 -18.52
N THR A 51 30.70 3.12 -19.14
CA THR A 51 31.01 2.84 -20.55
C THR A 51 31.86 1.54 -20.66
N ALA A 52 31.92 0.86 -21.82
CA ALA A 52 33.15 0.18 -22.35
C ALA A 52 32.94 -0.54 -23.72
N LEU A 53 33.26 0.18 -24.79
CA LEU A 53 33.89 -0.25 -26.07
C LEU A 53 33.89 -1.73 -26.57
N LEU A 54 33.21 -1.92 -27.71
CA LEU A 54 33.69 -2.53 -28.98
C LEU A 54 34.73 -3.68 -28.97
N TRP A 55 34.29 -4.90 -29.34
CA TRP A 55 34.85 -5.85 -30.34
C TRP A 55 33.70 -6.84 -30.68
N GLY A 56 33.50 -7.42 -31.87
CA GLY A 56 34.12 -7.25 -33.18
C GLY A 56 33.68 -8.37 -34.14
N LEU A 57 33.60 -8.06 -35.44
CA LEU A 57 33.47 -8.96 -36.60
C LEU A 57 32.13 -9.68 -36.91
N ALA A 58 31.81 -9.68 -38.20
CA ALA A 58 30.64 -10.32 -38.79
C ALA A 58 30.92 -11.77 -39.23
N LEU A 59 29.85 -12.57 -39.32
CA LEU A 59 29.86 -13.84 -40.04
C LEU A 59 28.67 -13.86 -41.00
N VAL A 60 28.97 -13.71 -42.30
CA VAL A 60 27.98 -13.82 -43.37
C VAL A 60 27.67 -15.31 -43.58
N ALA A 61 26.46 -15.72 -43.24
CA ALA A 61 25.92 -17.03 -43.58
C ALA A 61 24.93 -16.89 -44.74
N THR A 62 25.38 -17.23 -45.95
CA THR A 62 24.55 -17.32 -47.17
C THR A 62 23.59 -18.53 -47.07
N GLY A 63 22.45 -18.32 -46.40
CA GLY A 63 21.32 -19.26 -46.40
C GLY A 63 20.42 -19.04 -47.62
N CYS A 64 20.17 -20.09 -48.40
CA CYS A 64 19.36 -20.00 -49.62
C CYS A 64 17.92 -19.54 -49.35
N SER A 65 17.53 -18.41 -49.95
CA SER A 65 16.17 -17.89 -49.97
C SER A 65 15.23 -18.81 -50.77
N SER A 66 14.68 -19.83 -50.11
CA SER A 66 13.49 -20.52 -50.60
C SER A 66 12.27 -19.66 -50.31
N SER A 67 11.84 -18.88 -51.30
CA SER A 67 10.60 -18.11 -51.26
C SER A 67 9.39 -19.04 -51.22
N ARG A 68 9.01 -19.49 -50.02
CA ARG A 68 7.66 -20.03 -49.80
C ARG A 68 6.66 -18.97 -50.26
N PRO A 69 5.69 -19.31 -51.14
CA PRO A 69 4.62 -18.39 -51.45
C PRO A 69 3.91 -18.02 -50.15
N ALA A 70 3.56 -16.75 -50.00
CA ALA A 70 2.84 -16.28 -48.83
C ALA A 70 1.49 -17.01 -48.79
N GLY A 71 1.42 -18.04 -47.93
CA GLY A 71 0.18 -18.73 -47.64
C GLY A 71 -0.82 -17.68 -47.17
N GLU A 72 -1.88 -17.54 -47.95
CA GLU A 72 -2.97 -16.61 -47.71
C GLU A 72 -3.40 -16.76 -46.26
N ARG A 73 -3.24 -15.69 -45.48
CA ARG A 73 -3.47 -15.73 -44.03
C ARG A 73 -4.98 -15.73 -43.83
N THR A 74 -5.60 -16.89 -44.02
CA THR A 74 -7.03 -17.10 -43.83
C THR A 74 -7.39 -16.54 -42.48
N THR A 75 -8.18 -15.46 -42.48
CA THR A 75 -8.76 -14.90 -41.28
C THR A 75 -9.76 -15.92 -40.76
N ALA A 76 -9.25 -16.86 -39.96
CA ALA A 76 -10.05 -17.77 -39.18
C ALA A 76 -10.82 -16.95 -38.15
N SER A 77 -11.93 -16.37 -38.60
CA SER A 77 -12.99 -15.77 -37.78
C SER A 77 -13.78 -16.88 -37.05
N GLY A 78 -13.06 -17.85 -36.50
CA GLY A 78 -13.57 -18.74 -35.48
C GLY A 78 -13.39 -18.04 -34.15
N THR A 79 -14.49 -17.70 -33.50
CA THR A 79 -14.48 -17.34 -32.08
C THR A 79 -13.70 -18.41 -31.34
N ARG A 80 -12.60 -18.06 -30.68
CA ARG A 80 -11.79 -19.00 -29.88
C ARG A 80 -12.69 -19.53 -28.76
N GLN A 81 -13.32 -20.67 -28.98
CA GLN A 81 -14.15 -21.32 -27.97
C GLN A 81 -13.24 -21.71 -26.81
N ILE A 82 -13.36 -20.97 -25.71
CA ILE A 82 -12.67 -21.29 -24.48
C ILE A 82 -13.53 -22.35 -23.78
N PRO A 83 -13.00 -23.55 -23.45
CA PRO A 83 -13.81 -24.63 -22.91
C PRO A 83 -14.25 -24.30 -21.47
N SER A 84 -15.49 -23.84 -21.33
CA SER A 84 -16.17 -23.60 -20.06
C SER A 84 -17.38 -24.53 -19.89
N ILE A 85 -17.68 -24.89 -18.65
CA ILE A 85 -18.75 -25.81 -18.24
C ILE A 85 -19.71 -25.05 -17.30
N SER A 86 -21.01 -25.29 -17.41
CA SER A 86 -22.00 -24.73 -16.50
C SER A 86 -23.33 -25.49 -16.61
N PRO A 87 -24.01 -25.81 -15.48
CA PRO A 87 -25.38 -26.32 -15.48
C PRO A 87 -26.45 -25.24 -15.75
N LEU A 88 -26.06 -23.96 -15.91
CA LEU A 88 -26.96 -22.81 -16.09
C LEU A 88 -26.70 -22.16 -17.46
N PRO A 89 -27.46 -22.51 -18.52
CA PRO A 89 -27.17 -22.07 -19.89
C PRO A 89 -27.09 -20.54 -20.07
N GLU A 90 -27.97 -19.78 -19.41
CA GLU A 90 -27.99 -18.32 -19.48
C GLU A 90 -26.76 -17.69 -18.81
N LEU A 91 -26.35 -18.20 -17.64
CA LEU A 91 -25.12 -17.77 -16.96
C LEU A 91 -23.89 -18.07 -17.82
N LYS A 92 -23.83 -19.28 -18.41
CA LYS A 92 -22.76 -19.69 -19.32
C LYS A 92 -22.64 -18.74 -20.50
N ALA A 93 -23.75 -18.49 -21.20
CA ALA A 93 -23.78 -17.61 -22.36
C ALA A 93 -23.41 -16.16 -22.00
N GLY A 94 -23.86 -15.67 -20.84
CA GLY A 94 -23.52 -14.35 -20.34
C GLY A 94 -22.03 -14.17 -20.05
N ILE A 95 -21.39 -15.14 -19.38
CA ILE A 95 -19.95 -15.08 -19.08
C ILE A 95 -19.12 -15.32 -20.36
N ASP A 96 -19.47 -16.33 -21.15
CA ASP A 96 -18.76 -16.68 -22.39
C ASP A 96 -18.76 -15.53 -23.41
N ALA A 97 -19.80 -14.68 -23.41
CA ALA A 97 -19.88 -13.50 -24.28
C ALA A 97 -18.88 -12.39 -23.89
N LEU A 98 -18.38 -12.38 -22.65
CA LEU A 98 -17.40 -11.40 -22.16
C LEU A 98 -15.95 -11.85 -22.40
N LEU A 99 -15.68 -13.15 -22.53
CA LEU A 99 -14.31 -13.66 -22.68
C LEU A 99 -13.58 -13.22 -23.97
N PRO A 100 -14.27 -12.99 -25.13
CA PRO A 100 -13.66 -12.43 -26.33
C PRO A 100 -13.56 -10.89 -26.34
N ASP A 101 -13.97 -10.20 -25.27
CA ASP A 101 -13.92 -8.74 -25.19
C ASP A 101 -12.48 -8.23 -25.28
N SER A 102 -12.29 -7.07 -25.92
CA SER A 102 -11.01 -6.36 -25.97
C SER A 102 -10.47 -5.94 -24.59
N LEU A 103 -11.34 -5.92 -23.56
CA LEU A 103 -10.95 -5.84 -22.16
C LEU A 103 -9.99 -6.96 -21.73
N PHE A 104 -10.04 -8.12 -22.38
CA PHE A 104 -9.11 -9.24 -22.18
C PHE A 104 -8.15 -9.34 -23.37
N PRO A 105 -6.98 -8.65 -23.34
CA PRO A 105 -5.88 -8.98 -24.26
C PRO A 105 -5.50 -10.47 -24.10
N PRO A 106 -4.76 -11.08 -25.05
CA PRO A 106 -4.47 -12.52 -25.04
C PRO A 106 -3.93 -13.04 -23.69
N SER A 107 -4.83 -13.61 -22.88
CA SER A 107 -4.60 -13.97 -21.48
C SER A 107 -5.01 -15.41 -21.20
N ASN A 108 -4.46 -15.98 -20.14
CA ASN A 108 -4.99 -17.20 -19.53
C ASN A 108 -5.99 -16.79 -18.44
N ILE A 109 -7.21 -17.32 -18.49
CA ILE A 109 -8.28 -17.00 -17.55
C ILE A 109 -8.70 -18.29 -16.84
N GLY A 110 -8.71 -18.28 -15.51
CA GLY A 110 -9.36 -19.29 -14.67
C GLY A 110 -10.58 -18.67 -14.00
N MET A 111 -11.70 -19.38 -13.95
CA MET A 111 -12.90 -18.94 -13.25
C MET A 111 -13.68 -20.13 -12.71
N MET A 112 -14.09 -20.05 -11.45
CA MET A 112 -15.03 -20.99 -10.84
C MET A 112 -16.06 -20.21 -10.04
N VAL A 113 -17.34 -20.48 -10.29
CA VAL A 113 -18.47 -19.88 -9.57
C VAL A 113 -19.18 -21.00 -8.82
N VAL A 114 -19.28 -20.88 -7.49
CA VAL A 114 -19.84 -21.92 -6.62
C VAL A 114 -21.03 -21.37 -5.84
N SER A 115 -22.09 -22.17 -5.76
CA SER A 115 -23.26 -21.89 -4.93
C SER A 115 -22.91 -22.04 -3.44
N LEU A 116 -23.04 -20.96 -2.67
CA LEU A 116 -22.80 -20.99 -1.22
C LEU A 116 -23.87 -21.76 -0.43
N SER A 117 -25.04 -22.03 -1.02
CA SER A 117 -26.14 -22.72 -0.33
C SER A 117 -26.05 -24.24 -0.37
N ASP A 118 -25.39 -24.81 -1.39
CA ASP A 118 -25.34 -26.26 -1.64
C ASP A 118 -24.00 -26.75 -2.24
N GLY A 119 -22.99 -25.88 -2.35
CA GLY A 119 -21.65 -26.23 -2.80
C GLY A 119 -21.53 -26.59 -4.29
N ARG A 120 -22.60 -26.46 -5.09
CA ARG A 120 -22.56 -26.85 -6.50
C ARG A 120 -21.82 -25.84 -7.37
N ASN A 121 -20.99 -26.33 -8.28
CA ASN A 121 -20.34 -25.52 -9.31
C ASN A 121 -21.40 -25.03 -10.31
N LEU A 122 -21.48 -23.71 -10.48
CA LEU A 122 -22.42 -23.01 -11.35
C LEU A 122 -21.79 -22.57 -12.66
N TYR A 123 -20.47 -22.38 -12.68
CA TYR A 123 -19.66 -22.12 -13.88
C TYR A 123 -18.20 -22.48 -13.61
N GLU A 124 -17.54 -23.09 -14.59
CA GLU A 124 -16.14 -23.51 -14.53
C GLU A 124 -15.44 -23.19 -15.86
N LEU A 125 -14.25 -22.61 -15.77
CA LEU A 125 -13.35 -22.34 -16.88
C LEU A 125 -11.92 -22.53 -16.38
N ASN A 126 -11.19 -23.49 -16.96
CA ASN A 126 -9.83 -23.86 -16.55
C ASN A 126 -9.66 -24.03 -15.01
N PRO A 127 -10.57 -24.73 -14.30
CA PRO A 127 -10.60 -24.72 -12.83
C PRO A 127 -9.34 -25.31 -12.18
N ASP A 128 -8.68 -26.26 -12.85
CA ASP A 128 -7.48 -26.96 -12.36
C ASP A 128 -6.14 -26.33 -12.83
N LEU A 129 -6.18 -25.22 -13.59
CA LEU A 129 -4.94 -24.54 -13.97
C LEU A 129 -4.40 -23.67 -12.83
N LEU A 130 -3.08 -23.70 -12.64
CA LEU A 130 -2.40 -22.86 -11.66
C LEU A 130 -2.15 -21.46 -12.25
N PHE A 131 -2.38 -20.44 -11.42
CA PHE A 131 -2.20 -19.02 -11.75
C PHE A 131 -1.42 -18.32 -10.63
N MET A 132 -0.79 -17.18 -10.94
CA MET A 132 -0.32 -16.26 -9.91
C MET A 132 -1.53 -15.58 -9.25
N PRO A 133 -1.78 -15.77 -7.94
CA PRO A 133 -2.97 -15.23 -7.29
C PRO A 133 -2.87 -13.71 -7.01
N ALA A 134 -1.66 -13.14 -7.08
CA ALA A 134 -1.36 -11.79 -6.59
C ALA A 134 -1.93 -11.60 -5.16
N SER A 135 -2.60 -10.48 -4.88
CA SER A 135 -3.19 -10.24 -3.55
C SER A 135 -4.34 -11.18 -3.16
N ASN A 136 -4.84 -12.06 -4.03
CA ASN A 136 -5.80 -13.09 -3.63
C ASN A 136 -5.18 -14.11 -2.65
N GLU A 137 -3.85 -14.23 -2.61
CA GLU A 137 -3.14 -15.07 -1.63
C GLU A 137 -3.49 -14.71 -0.18
N LYS A 138 -3.81 -13.43 0.07
CA LYS A 138 -4.24 -12.93 1.37
C LYS A 138 -5.49 -13.66 1.92
N LEU A 139 -6.30 -14.29 1.08
CA LEU A 139 -7.41 -15.15 1.52
C LEU A 139 -6.89 -16.38 2.29
N PHE A 140 -5.86 -17.06 1.78
CA PHE A 140 -5.26 -18.22 2.44
C PHE A 140 -4.48 -17.81 3.69
N THR A 141 -3.69 -16.73 3.60
CA THR A 141 -2.94 -16.20 4.76
C THR A 141 -3.88 -15.78 5.90
N SER A 142 -4.94 -15.02 5.61
CA SER A 142 -5.88 -14.54 6.64
C SER A 142 -6.75 -15.65 7.23
N ALA A 143 -7.21 -16.60 6.42
CA ALA A 143 -7.92 -17.78 6.93
C ALA A 143 -7.02 -18.65 7.84
N THR A 144 -5.76 -18.82 7.46
CA THR A 144 -4.77 -19.56 8.26
C THR A 144 -4.46 -18.84 9.57
N ALA A 145 -4.19 -17.53 9.52
CA ALA A 145 -3.95 -16.72 10.72
C ALA A 145 -5.16 -16.74 11.68
N LEU A 146 -6.38 -16.61 11.14
CA LEU A 146 -7.61 -16.69 11.94
C LEU A 146 -7.82 -18.07 12.58
N SER A 147 -7.44 -19.15 11.87
CA SER A 147 -7.53 -20.53 12.36
C SER A 147 -6.50 -20.84 13.45
N VAL A 148 -5.25 -20.42 13.26
CA VAL A 148 -4.11 -20.71 14.15
C VAL A 148 -4.08 -19.81 15.38
N LEU A 149 -4.28 -18.50 15.19
CA LEU A 149 -4.16 -17.50 16.27
C LEU A 149 -5.52 -17.21 16.95
N GLY A 150 -6.62 -17.36 16.20
CA GLY A 150 -7.97 -17.02 16.64
C GLY A 150 -8.31 -15.53 16.55
N PRO A 151 -9.60 -15.15 16.50
CA PRO A 151 -10.06 -13.76 16.30
C PRO A 151 -9.75 -12.81 17.47
N ARG A 152 -9.23 -13.34 18.58
CA ARG A 152 -8.90 -12.57 19.80
C ARG A 152 -7.39 -12.52 20.08
N TYR A 153 -6.56 -13.01 19.16
CA TYR A 153 -5.12 -12.85 19.27
C TYR A 153 -4.73 -11.37 19.37
N ARG A 154 -3.67 -11.09 20.13
CA ARG A 154 -3.07 -9.77 20.25
C ARG A 154 -1.57 -9.98 20.21
N PHE A 155 -0.89 -9.16 19.41
CA PHE A 155 0.56 -9.04 19.51
C PHE A 155 0.91 -8.41 20.85
N LEU A 156 2.11 -8.72 21.35
CA LEU A 156 2.62 -8.24 22.63
C LEU A 156 3.99 -7.61 22.39
N THR A 157 4.06 -6.29 22.38
CA THR A 157 5.33 -5.58 22.55
C THR A 157 5.58 -5.44 24.04
N SER A 158 6.76 -5.84 24.51
CA SER A 158 7.09 -5.85 25.94
C SER A 158 8.47 -5.24 26.19
N ILE A 159 8.72 -4.83 27.44
CA ILE A 159 10.00 -4.26 27.86
C ILE A 159 10.57 -5.08 29.00
N SER A 160 11.84 -5.44 28.90
CA SER A 160 12.63 -5.94 30.03
C SER A 160 13.72 -4.94 30.42
N VAL A 161 14.18 -5.05 31.67
CA VAL A 161 15.25 -4.22 32.21
C VAL A 161 16.29 -5.14 32.85
N ASP A 162 17.52 -5.06 32.34
CA ASP A 162 18.71 -5.67 32.94
C ASP A 162 19.39 -4.62 33.83
N THR A 163 19.83 -5.03 35.02
CA THR A 163 20.53 -4.18 36.01
C THR A 163 21.91 -4.70 36.38
N THR A 164 22.45 -5.65 35.60
CA THR A 164 23.80 -6.20 35.74
C THR A 164 24.87 -5.24 35.21
N ASP A 165 26.09 -5.73 34.91
CA ASP A 165 27.29 -4.91 34.64
C ASP A 165 27.12 -3.89 33.51
N VAL A 166 26.23 -4.14 32.55
CA VAL A 166 25.77 -3.17 31.55
C VAL A 166 24.25 -3.02 31.68
N PRO A 167 23.75 -2.06 32.48
CA PRO A 167 22.32 -1.86 32.65
C PRO A 167 21.64 -1.56 31.32
N GLY A 168 20.58 -2.31 31.02
CA GLY A 168 19.93 -2.31 29.71
C GLY A 168 18.41 -2.25 29.81
N ILE A 169 17.78 -1.60 28.82
CA ILE A 169 16.34 -1.57 28.59
C ILE A 169 16.14 -2.20 27.20
N TYR A 170 15.37 -3.27 27.13
CA TYR A 170 15.18 -4.03 25.90
C TYR A 170 13.70 -4.05 25.51
N ILE A 171 13.41 -3.58 24.30
CA ILE A 171 12.07 -3.63 23.70
C ILE A 171 11.98 -4.92 22.87
N HIS A 172 11.13 -5.85 23.31
CA HIS A 172 10.89 -7.12 22.63
C HIS A 172 9.71 -6.99 21.68
N GLY A 173 9.97 -7.07 20.37
CA GLY A 173 8.93 -7.12 19.35
C GLY A 173 8.36 -8.52 19.17
N SER A 174 7.07 -8.63 18.86
CA SER A 174 6.42 -9.91 18.53
C SER A 174 5.72 -9.96 17.17
N GLY A 175 6.04 -9.01 16.29
CA GLY A 175 5.41 -8.85 14.99
C GLY A 175 4.14 -8.02 15.02
N ASP A 176 4.00 -7.09 15.97
CA ASP A 176 2.89 -6.13 16.00
C ASP A 176 2.99 -5.16 14.82
N PRO A 177 2.08 -5.20 13.83
CA PRO A 177 2.13 -4.30 12.69
C PRO A 177 1.53 -2.93 12.98
N LEU A 178 0.98 -2.71 14.18
CA LEU A 178 0.27 -1.48 14.58
C LEU A 178 0.99 -0.69 15.68
N LEU A 179 2.16 -1.14 16.14
CA LEU A 179 2.97 -0.43 17.13
C LEU A 179 3.35 0.97 16.59
N SER A 180 2.91 2.01 17.29
CA SER A 180 3.15 3.39 16.89
C SER A 180 4.21 4.09 17.74
N THR A 181 4.73 5.21 17.22
CA THR A 181 5.56 6.14 18.02
C THR A 181 4.85 6.62 19.28
N ALA A 182 3.52 6.77 19.28
CA ALA A 182 2.75 7.17 20.47
C ALA A 182 2.66 6.06 21.53
N ASP A 183 2.64 4.79 21.12
CA ASP A 183 2.72 3.66 22.04
C ASP A 183 4.12 3.57 22.67
N LEU A 184 5.18 3.83 21.88
CA LEU A 184 6.54 3.93 22.42
C LEU A 184 6.72 5.10 23.39
N ASP A 185 6.17 6.28 23.12
CA ASP A 185 6.22 7.42 24.05
C ASP A 185 5.51 7.07 25.38
N SER A 186 4.36 6.41 25.29
CA SER A 186 3.62 5.90 26.47
C SER A 186 4.45 4.89 27.27
N LEU A 187 5.13 3.96 26.59
CA LEU A 187 6.03 2.99 27.23
C LEU A 187 7.26 3.68 27.84
N ALA A 188 7.86 4.65 27.15
CA ALA A 188 9.00 5.42 27.64
C ALA A 188 8.64 6.22 28.90
N GLY A 189 7.44 6.81 28.96
CA GLY A 189 6.92 7.46 30.16
C GLY A 189 6.78 6.52 31.36
N LEU A 190 6.30 5.29 31.15
CA LEU A 190 6.21 4.26 32.19
C LEU A 190 7.60 3.81 32.68
N VAL A 191 8.53 3.56 31.77
CA VAL A 191 9.92 3.16 32.09
C VAL A 191 10.65 4.30 32.82
N GLY A 192 10.51 5.54 32.34
CA GLY A 192 11.11 6.73 32.95
C GLY A 192 10.55 7.06 34.34
N ALA A 193 9.31 6.67 34.65
CA ALA A 193 8.75 6.77 35.99
C ALA A 193 9.22 5.64 36.94
N ALA A 194 9.62 4.48 36.40
CA ALA A 194 9.99 3.30 37.16
C ALA A 194 11.50 3.17 37.45
N LEU A 195 12.35 3.70 36.58
CA LEU A 195 13.82 3.54 36.67
C LEU A 195 14.52 4.78 37.24
N PRO A 196 15.67 4.62 37.93
CA PRO A 196 16.48 5.74 38.39
C PRO A 196 17.19 6.45 37.24
N HIS A 197 17.30 7.78 37.36
CA HIS A 197 17.93 8.68 36.39
C HIS A 197 19.40 8.98 36.73
N ASP A 198 19.99 8.23 37.68
CA ASP A 198 21.35 8.42 38.20
C ASP A 198 22.45 7.75 37.34
N ARG A 199 22.04 7.05 36.27
CA ARG A 199 22.91 6.22 35.42
C ARG A 199 22.47 6.26 33.97
N ALA A 200 23.41 5.92 33.09
CA ALA A 200 23.10 5.58 31.71
C ALA A 200 22.49 4.17 31.63
N TRP A 201 21.59 3.99 30.66
CA TRP A 201 20.99 2.70 30.30
C TRP A 201 21.29 2.43 28.82
N LEU A 202 21.72 1.23 28.49
CA LEU A 202 21.75 0.75 27.11
C LEU A 202 20.30 0.57 26.64
N LEU A 203 19.95 1.06 25.45
CA LEU A 203 18.65 0.79 24.83
C LEU A 203 18.84 -0.18 23.67
N GLY A 204 18.07 -1.26 23.64
CA GLY A 204 18.11 -2.27 22.57
C GLY A 204 16.72 -2.68 22.09
N GLY A 205 16.61 -2.99 20.80
CA GLY A 205 15.46 -3.72 20.25
C GLY A 205 15.81 -5.20 20.11
N ASP A 206 15.04 -6.07 20.77
CA ASP A 206 15.12 -7.51 20.55
C ASP A 206 14.23 -7.89 19.37
N VAL A 207 14.90 -8.30 18.30
CA VAL A 207 14.30 -8.77 17.04
C VAL A 207 14.49 -10.27 16.80
N SER A 208 14.87 -11.03 17.84
CA SER A 208 15.23 -12.46 17.72
C SER A 208 14.05 -13.42 17.49
N LEU A 209 12.80 -12.94 17.52
CA LEU A 209 11.62 -13.78 17.32
C LEU A 209 11.46 -14.27 15.87
N PHE A 210 11.85 -13.45 14.90
CA PHE A 210 11.87 -13.84 13.49
C PHE A 210 13.30 -14.23 13.07
N ASP A 211 13.44 -14.84 11.89
CA ASP A 211 14.76 -14.99 11.29
C ASP A 211 15.30 -13.65 10.76
N GLY A 212 16.54 -13.66 10.30
CA GLY A 212 17.22 -12.48 9.75
C GLY A 212 16.91 -12.21 8.27
N ILE A 213 15.79 -12.68 7.72
CA ILE A 213 15.43 -12.56 6.30
C ILE A 213 14.26 -11.57 6.15
N PRO A 214 14.52 -10.27 5.87
CA PRO A 214 13.48 -9.25 5.88
C PRO A 214 12.62 -9.19 4.61
N TRP A 215 12.88 -10.00 3.57
CA TRP A 215 12.13 -9.98 2.31
C TRP A 215 11.64 -11.37 1.92
N GLY A 216 10.46 -11.42 1.30
CA GLY A 216 9.86 -12.67 0.84
C GLY A 216 10.56 -13.28 -0.37
N GLU A 217 10.47 -14.61 -0.52
CA GLU A 217 10.95 -15.29 -1.71
C GLU A 217 10.24 -14.77 -2.98
N GLY A 218 11.01 -14.46 -4.02
CA GLY A 218 10.49 -13.98 -5.30
C GLY A 218 10.12 -12.48 -5.34
N TRP A 219 10.38 -11.71 -4.27
CA TRP A 219 10.25 -10.25 -4.30
C TRP A 219 11.27 -9.61 -5.25
N MET A 220 10.90 -8.52 -5.91
CA MET A 220 11.77 -7.80 -6.84
C MET A 220 12.51 -6.68 -6.11
N TRP A 221 13.78 -6.48 -6.46
CA TRP A 221 14.67 -5.51 -5.82
C TRP A 221 14.28 -4.05 -6.08
N ASP A 222 13.42 -3.79 -7.06
CA ASP A 222 12.90 -2.46 -7.42
C ASP A 222 11.54 -2.12 -6.77
N ASP A 223 10.91 -3.05 -6.03
CA ASP A 223 9.66 -2.80 -5.30
C ASP A 223 9.89 -2.09 -3.94
N GLU A 224 11.07 -2.24 -3.31
CA GLU A 224 11.33 -1.82 -1.91
C GLU A 224 11.24 -0.29 -1.65
N ALA A 225 11.25 0.54 -2.69
CA ALA A 225 10.98 1.98 -2.54
C ALA A 225 9.49 2.29 -2.29
N GLN A 226 8.59 1.32 -2.46
CA GLN A 226 7.16 1.43 -2.18
C GLN A 226 6.80 0.89 -0.79
N PRO A 227 5.72 1.37 -0.14
CA PRO A 227 5.30 0.88 1.17
C PRO A 227 5.01 -0.62 1.22
N ASP A 228 4.61 -1.26 0.12
CA ASP A 228 4.32 -2.69 0.05
C ASP A 228 5.56 -3.59 -0.10
N GLY A 229 6.75 -3.01 -0.35
CA GLY A 229 8.04 -3.71 -0.36
C GLY A 229 8.83 -3.62 0.95
N MET A 230 8.21 -3.18 2.06
CA MET A 230 8.88 -2.96 3.35
C MET A 230 9.57 -4.21 3.93
N ALA A 231 10.64 -3.99 4.68
CA ALA A 231 11.33 -5.04 5.43
C ALA A 231 10.42 -5.65 6.52
N ILE A 232 10.39 -6.98 6.60
CA ILE A 232 9.71 -7.76 7.62
C ILE A 232 10.60 -7.84 8.87
N THR A 233 10.06 -7.44 10.03
CA THR A 233 10.75 -7.44 11.33
C THR A 233 9.71 -7.67 12.43
N PRO A 234 10.05 -8.32 13.55
CA PRO A 234 9.13 -8.47 14.68
C PRO A 234 8.95 -7.14 15.47
N LEU A 235 9.79 -6.13 15.20
CA LEU A 235 9.70 -4.80 15.79
C LEU A 235 9.66 -3.75 14.67
N SER A 236 8.44 -3.43 14.21
CA SER A 236 8.13 -2.33 13.28
C SER A 236 7.53 -1.16 14.03
N LEU A 237 7.76 0.07 13.54
CA LEU A 237 7.13 1.29 14.06
C LEU A 237 6.44 2.04 12.93
N ASP A 238 5.25 2.57 13.19
CA ASP A 238 4.49 3.41 12.25
C ASP A 238 4.39 2.77 10.85
N GLY A 239 4.06 1.47 10.85
CA GLY A 239 3.96 0.65 9.64
C GLY A 239 5.30 0.38 8.92
N ASN A 240 6.43 0.54 9.61
CA ASN A 240 7.79 0.51 9.04
C ASN A 240 7.98 1.54 7.90
N THR A 241 7.36 2.71 8.03
CA THR A 241 7.41 3.79 7.04
C THR A 241 7.71 5.15 7.68
N VAL A 242 8.18 6.08 6.85
CA VAL A 242 8.20 7.52 7.16
C VAL A 242 7.48 8.26 6.04
N ALA A 243 6.60 9.20 6.39
CA ALA A 243 5.96 10.09 5.44
C ALA A 243 6.90 11.25 5.10
N ILE A 244 7.00 11.59 3.81
CA ILE A 244 7.82 12.70 3.32
C ILE A 244 6.90 13.78 2.76
N ASN A 245 6.52 14.73 3.62
CA ASN A 245 5.66 15.84 3.25
C ASN A 245 6.46 16.89 2.47
N ILE A 246 6.25 17.03 1.16
CA ILE A 246 7.03 17.89 0.26
C ILE A 246 6.21 19.09 -0.19
N ARG A 247 6.84 20.25 -0.29
CA ARG A 247 6.20 21.51 -0.69
C ARG A 247 7.06 22.29 -1.69
N GLY A 248 6.42 22.78 -2.76
CA GLY A 248 7.03 23.73 -3.69
C GLY A 248 7.35 25.08 -3.02
N GLY A 249 8.49 25.65 -3.38
CA GLY A 249 8.96 26.95 -2.90
C GLY A 249 8.11 28.13 -3.35
N THR A 250 8.68 29.33 -3.27
CA THR A 250 7.98 30.58 -3.63
C THR A 250 8.30 31.04 -5.04
N THR A 251 9.51 30.77 -5.51
CA THR A 251 10.07 31.21 -6.79
C THR A 251 10.48 29.98 -7.60
N PRO A 252 10.30 29.99 -8.94
CA PRO A 252 10.85 28.94 -9.78
C PRO A 252 12.37 28.81 -9.59
N GLY A 253 12.86 27.58 -9.44
CA GLY A 253 14.24 27.27 -9.09
C GLY A 253 14.52 27.11 -7.60
N ASP A 254 13.63 27.53 -6.69
CA ASP A 254 13.74 27.23 -5.25
C ASP A 254 13.80 25.71 -5.04
N THR A 255 14.73 25.23 -4.21
CA THR A 255 14.72 23.84 -3.72
C THR A 255 13.39 23.54 -3.02
N LEU A 256 12.85 22.33 -3.18
CA LEU A 256 11.62 21.94 -2.49
C LEU A 256 11.82 21.96 -0.97
N ALA A 257 10.83 22.43 -0.21
CA ALA A 257 10.80 22.21 1.23
C ALA A 257 10.27 20.80 1.51
N PHE A 258 10.71 20.17 2.61
CA PHE A 258 10.20 18.89 3.05
C PHE A 258 10.13 18.80 4.58
N MET A 259 9.31 17.89 5.09
CA MET A 259 9.32 17.41 6.48
C MET A 259 9.21 15.88 6.48
N VAL A 260 9.76 15.24 7.51
CA VAL A 260 9.73 13.78 7.71
C VAL A 260 8.88 13.49 8.93
N GLU A 261 7.90 12.59 8.81
CA GLU A 261 6.99 12.21 9.90
C GLU A 261 6.98 10.67 10.08
N PRO A 262 7.31 10.13 11.26
CA PRO A 262 7.85 10.83 12.44
C PRO A 262 9.24 11.45 12.17
N GLU A 263 9.59 12.49 12.94
CA GLU A 263 10.94 13.08 12.88
C GLU A 263 11.96 12.04 13.39
N THR A 264 12.95 11.70 12.57
CA THR A 264 13.93 10.66 12.89
C THR A 264 15.29 10.93 12.27
N GLY A 265 16.36 10.59 13.00
CA GLY A 265 17.73 10.57 12.49
C GLY A 265 18.11 9.25 11.80
N TYR A 266 17.19 8.29 11.68
CA TYR A 266 17.44 6.97 11.09
C TYR A 266 17.53 6.99 9.55
N VAL A 267 16.91 7.99 8.91
CA VAL A 267 16.97 8.21 7.45
C VAL A 267 17.69 9.51 7.13
N THR A 268 18.41 9.53 6.00
CA THR A 268 19.03 10.73 5.44
C THR A 268 18.23 11.18 4.22
N ILE A 269 17.88 12.46 4.13
CA ILE A 269 17.16 13.00 2.97
C ILE A 269 18.14 13.71 2.03
N GLU A 270 18.29 13.19 0.80
CA GLU A 270 19.00 13.91 -0.27
C GLU A 270 17.98 14.62 -1.18
N ASN A 271 17.82 15.92 -0.99
CA ASN A 271 16.88 16.71 -1.74
C ASN A 271 17.50 17.35 -2.99
N ARG A 272 17.14 16.81 -4.16
CA ARG A 272 17.48 17.32 -5.49
C ARG A 272 16.25 17.88 -6.24
N GLY A 273 15.12 18.03 -5.56
CA GLY A 273 13.87 18.52 -6.13
C GLY A 273 13.86 20.05 -6.25
N THR A 274 13.19 20.58 -7.29
CA THR A 274 13.13 22.03 -7.54
C THR A 274 11.71 22.53 -7.85
N THR A 275 11.49 23.83 -7.63
CA THR A 275 10.20 24.48 -7.88
C THR A 275 10.05 24.85 -9.35
N ALA A 276 8.96 24.42 -10.00
CA ALA A 276 8.72 24.59 -11.42
C ALA A 276 8.31 26.02 -11.81
N ALA A 277 8.67 26.43 -13.04
CA ALA A 277 8.26 27.69 -13.66
C ALA A 277 6.88 27.57 -14.34
N ASP A 278 5.82 27.33 -13.55
CA ASP A 278 4.38 27.25 -13.93
C ASP A 278 4.02 26.38 -15.16
N THR A 279 4.96 25.54 -15.58
CA THR A 279 4.89 24.67 -16.77
C THR A 279 5.06 23.21 -16.35
N ALA A 280 4.89 22.27 -17.28
CA ALA A 280 5.10 20.85 -17.01
C ALA A 280 6.59 20.58 -16.74
N GLY A 281 6.96 20.49 -15.47
CA GLY A 281 8.28 20.07 -15.03
C GLY A 281 8.42 18.55 -14.97
N GLN A 282 9.54 18.07 -14.42
CA GLN A 282 9.74 16.63 -14.19
C GLN A 282 8.79 16.13 -13.09
N PRO A 283 8.19 14.94 -13.22
CA PRO A 283 7.37 14.35 -12.16
C PRO A 283 8.15 14.28 -10.85
N LEU A 284 7.51 14.68 -9.75
CA LEU A 284 8.05 14.46 -8.41
C LEU A 284 8.26 12.96 -8.20
N GLN A 285 9.44 12.57 -7.71
CA GLN A 285 9.76 11.20 -7.32
C GLN A 285 10.47 11.22 -5.98
N VAL A 286 10.04 10.32 -5.09
CA VAL A 286 10.70 10.00 -3.82
C VAL A 286 11.11 8.54 -3.94
N THR A 287 12.40 8.26 -3.78
CA THR A 287 12.94 6.90 -3.88
C THR A 287 13.95 6.64 -2.77
N ARG A 288 14.18 5.37 -2.43
CA ARG A 288 15.27 4.94 -1.55
C ARG A 288 16.20 4.04 -2.34
N CYS A 289 17.49 4.37 -2.39
CA CYS A 289 18.48 3.54 -3.06
C CYS A 289 19.03 2.52 -2.05
N LEU A 290 19.00 1.24 -2.40
CA LEU A 290 19.27 0.14 -1.46
C LEU A 290 20.43 -0.76 -1.88
N THR A 291 20.93 -0.59 -3.11
CA THR A 291 22.14 -1.25 -3.62
C THR A 291 23.41 -0.80 -2.91
N ASP A 292 23.36 0.33 -2.18
CA ASP A 292 24.43 0.81 -1.28
C ASP A 292 24.15 0.53 0.21
N GLN A 293 23.01 -0.12 0.52
CA GLN A 293 22.51 -0.37 1.89
C GLN A 293 22.37 0.89 2.77
N THR A 294 22.24 2.07 2.17
CA THR A 294 22.03 3.31 2.92
C THR A 294 20.53 3.58 3.15
N ASN A 295 20.20 4.15 4.32
CA ASN A 295 18.87 4.72 4.56
C ASN A 295 18.73 6.12 3.92
N THR A 296 19.16 6.27 2.66
CA THR A 296 19.10 7.54 1.94
C THR A 296 17.85 7.62 1.07
N ILE A 297 16.95 8.53 1.42
CA ILE A 297 15.77 8.85 0.63
C ILE A 297 16.11 10.04 -0.27
N VAL A 298 15.97 9.86 -1.59
CA VAL A 298 16.27 10.87 -2.60
C VAL A 298 14.98 11.49 -3.12
N ILE A 299 14.86 12.81 -3.02
CA ILE A 299 13.76 13.59 -3.59
C ILE A 299 14.24 14.17 -4.92
N THR A 300 13.52 13.90 -6.01
CA THR A 300 13.83 14.43 -7.34
C THR A 300 12.57 14.91 -8.06
N GLY A 301 12.74 15.61 -9.18
CA GLY A 301 11.62 16.16 -9.95
C GLY A 301 11.19 17.53 -9.49
N THR A 302 9.91 17.88 -9.71
CA THR A 302 9.41 19.23 -9.48
C THR A 302 7.99 19.31 -8.92
N LEU A 303 7.71 20.37 -8.16
CA LEU A 303 6.37 20.84 -7.79
C LEU A 303 6.19 22.30 -8.20
N ARG A 304 4.94 22.75 -8.38
CA ARG A 304 4.65 24.17 -8.63
C ARG A 304 4.81 24.99 -7.34
N PRO A 305 4.97 26.32 -7.43
CA PRO A 305 5.10 27.16 -6.24
C PRO A 305 3.93 26.95 -5.27
N ARG A 306 4.24 26.63 -4.01
CA ARG A 306 3.29 26.36 -2.90
C ARG A 306 2.43 25.09 -3.01
N ASP A 307 2.49 24.32 -4.09
CA ASP A 307 1.85 22.99 -4.16
C ASP A 307 2.49 22.03 -3.15
N THR A 308 1.74 21.02 -2.71
CA THR A 308 2.17 20.02 -1.71
C THR A 308 1.94 18.60 -2.19
N SER A 309 2.84 17.69 -1.81
CA SER A 309 2.67 16.23 -1.89
C SER A 309 2.96 15.61 -0.53
N SER A 310 2.35 14.47 -0.26
CA SER A 310 2.80 13.47 0.72
C SER A 310 3.10 12.16 -0.03
#